data_AF-L8HI62-F1
#
_entry.id   AF-L8HI62-F1
#
_cell.length_a   1.000
_cell.length_b   1.000
_cell.length_c   1.000
_cell.angle_alpha   90.00
_cell.angle_beta   90.00
_cell.angle_gamma   90.00
#
_symmetry.space_group_name_H-M   'P 1'
#
loop_
_entity.id
_entity.type
_entity.pdbx_description
1 polymer ?
#
loop_
_entity_poly.entity_id
_entity_poly.type
_entity_poly.pdbx_seq_one_letter_code
_entity_poly.pdbx_strand_id
1 'polypeptide(L)'
;MNFVRDKNVMGMVASREGLVLVQPTTFMNLNGKTVLRAMRKYEVEAPDVTVVHDDVETALGKIAVRLGGGARGHNGIRSTMNCLGTDQFRRVRVGVGRPSDKTADLADFVLAKFSREEQKVLDQVAEKAIDDLLASLFPSGFEAKEQTLGG
;
A
#
# COMPACT_ATOMS: atom_id res chain seq x y z
N MET A 1 6.53 -15.49 -2.30
CA MET A 1 7.68 -14.57 -2.28
C MET A 1 8.08 -14.36 -0.83
N ASN A 2 9.38 -14.40 -0.51
CA ASN A 2 9.85 -14.23 0.87
C ASN A 2 10.26 -12.79 1.12
N PHE A 3 9.78 -12.20 2.22
CA PHE A 3 10.18 -10.86 2.65
C PHE A 3 11.52 -10.92 3.40
N VAL A 4 12.47 -10.12 2.95
CA VAL A 4 13.79 -9.95 3.58
C VAL A 4 13.94 -8.51 4.05
N ARG A 5 14.56 -8.31 5.21
CA ARG A 5 14.81 -6.96 5.72
C ARG A 5 15.85 -6.25 4.88
N ASP A 6 15.49 -5.07 4.36
CA ASP A 6 16.40 -4.18 3.64
C ASP A 6 16.55 -2.86 4.41
N LYS A 7 17.74 -2.64 4.97
CA LYS A 7 18.07 -1.43 5.74
C LYS A 7 18.19 -0.20 4.85
N ASN A 8 18.59 -0.36 3.59
CA ASN A 8 18.68 0.74 2.63
C ASN A 8 17.29 1.22 2.25
N VAL A 9 16.32 0.32 2.13
CA VAL A 9 14.91 0.69 1.90
C VAL A 9 14.19 1.11 3.19
N MET A 10 14.67 0.70 4.38
CA MET A 10 13.99 0.88 5.67
C MET A 10 12.67 0.10 5.75
N GLY A 11 12.68 -1.14 5.28
CA GLY A 11 11.49 -1.97 5.24
C GLY A 11 11.81 -3.45 5.05
N MET A 12 10.75 -4.25 5.03
CA MET A 12 10.79 -5.61 4.49
C MET A 12 10.52 -5.54 2.99
N VAL A 13 11.31 -6.25 2.19
CA VAL A 13 11.21 -6.25 0.73
C VAL A 13 11.10 -7.67 0.21
N ALA A 14 10.18 -7.88 -0.72
CA ALA A 14 10.11 -9.08 -1.52
C ALA A 14 10.06 -8.66 -3.00
N SER A 15 10.84 -9.30 -3.86
CA SER A 15 10.90 -8.95 -5.27
C SER A 15 10.87 -10.18 -6.17
N ARG A 16 10.32 -10.00 -7.35
CA ARG A 16 10.40 -10.89 -8.51
C ARG A 16 10.56 -10.03 -9.76
N GLU A 17 10.78 -10.65 -10.90
CA GLU A 17 10.84 -9.90 -12.17
C GLU A 17 9.56 -9.08 -12.38
N GLY A 18 9.74 -7.78 -12.63
CA GLY A 18 8.64 -6.83 -12.86
C GLY A 18 7.82 -6.42 -11.64
N LEU A 19 8.12 -6.89 -10.42
CA LEU A 19 7.36 -6.51 -9.21
C LEU A 19 8.22 -6.50 -7.96
N VAL A 20 8.16 -5.38 -7.24
CA VAL A 20 8.76 -5.22 -5.92
C VAL A 20 7.68 -4.86 -4.91
N LEU A 21 7.57 -5.66 -3.85
CA LEU A 21 6.71 -5.41 -2.71
C LEU A 21 7.55 -4.84 -1.56
N VAL A 22 7.10 -3.73 -0.99
CA VAL A 22 7.77 -3.06 0.12
C VAL A 22 6.79 -2.88 1.26
N GLN A 23 7.14 -3.43 2.43
CA GLN A 23 6.43 -3.17 3.68
C GLN A 23 7.33 -2.29 4.57
N PRO A 24 7.02 -0.99 4.71
CA PRO A 24 7.77 -0.10 5.59
C PRO A 24 7.82 -0.62 7.03
N THR A 25 8.98 -0.53 7.68
CA THR A 25 9.13 -0.80 9.12
C THR A 25 9.37 0.51 9.88
N THR A 26 8.84 1.62 9.36
CA THR A 26 8.98 2.99 9.86
C THR A 26 7.65 3.49 10.40
N PHE A 27 7.68 4.55 11.22
CA PHE A 27 6.45 5.24 11.61
C PHE A 27 5.71 5.79 10.37
N MET A 28 4.38 5.88 10.45
CA MET A 28 3.52 6.29 9.33
C MET A 28 3.95 7.62 8.70
N ASN A 29 4.28 8.61 9.52
CA ASN A 29 4.77 9.92 9.06
C ASN A 29 6.16 9.89 8.40
N LEU A 30 6.84 8.75 8.42
CA LEU A 30 8.14 8.51 7.78
C LEU A 30 8.07 7.53 6.60
N ASN A 31 6.90 6.98 6.26
CA ASN A 31 6.78 6.02 5.16
C ASN A 31 7.23 6.60 3.81
N GLY A 32 7.08 7.92 3.59
CA GLY A 32 7.58 8.57 2.38
C GLY A 32 9.08 8.42 2.18
N LYS A 33 9.87 8.31 3.26
CA LYS A 33 11.31 8.04 3.17
C LYS A 33 11.57 6.63 2.66
N THR A 34 10.81 5.64 3.13
CA THR A 34 10.89 4.26 2.65
C THR A 34 10.55 4.19 1.16
N VAL A 35 9.44 4.84 0.74
CA VAL A 35 9.00 4.88 -0.67
C VAL A 35 10.08 5.51 -1.55
N LEU A 36 10.59 6.69 -1.19
CA LEU A 36 11.63 7.38 -1.96
C LEU A 36 12.92 6.56 -2.09
N ARG A 37 13.33 5.86 -1.01
CA ARG A 37 14.51 5.00 -1.05
C ARG A 37 14.29 3.76 -1.91
N ALA A 38 13.10 3.17 -1.87
CA ALA A 38 12.74 2.07 -2.77
C ALA A 38 12.78 2.53 -4.24
N MET A 39 12.16 3.68 -4.56
CA MET A 39 12.18 4.24 -5.91
C MET A 39 13.60 4.44 -6.44
N ARG A 40 14.49 5.01 -5.63
CA ARG A 40 15.90 5.21 -6.01
C ARG A 40 16.65 3.90 -6.22
N LYS A 41 16.39 2.90 -5.38
CA LYS A 41 17.07 1.59 -5.46
C LYS A 41 16.64 0.81 -6.70
N TYR A 42 15.35 0.86 -7.02
CA TYR A 42 14.75 0.08 -8.11
C TYR A 42 14.58 0.90 -9.40
N GLU A 43 15.08 2.13 -9.41
CA GLU A 43 15.09 3.02 -10.58
C GLU A 43 13.70 3.22 -11.21
N VAL A 44 12.70 3.42 -10.35
CA VAL A 44 11.29 3.65 -10.75
C VAL A 44 10.82 5.06 -10.43
N GLU A 45 9.83 5.55 -11.17
CA GLU A 45 9.25 6.88 -11.00
C GLU A 45 7.92 6.84 -10.23
N ALA A 46 7.39 8.00 -9.84
CA ALA A 46 6.15 8.09 -9.06
C ALA A 46 4.95 7.40 -9.74
N PRO A 47 4.77 7.46 -11.08
CA PRO A 47 3.69 6.74 -11.76
C PRO A 47 3.78 5.21 -11.63
N ASP A 48 4.97 4.66 -11.41
CA ASP A 48 5.20 3.21 -11.21
C ASP A 48 4.88 2.79 -9.77
N VAL A 49 4.78 3.74 -8.85
CA VAL A 49 4.50 3.46 -7.44
C VAL A 49 3.01 3.26 -7.22
N THR A 50 2.68 2.14 -6.57
CA THR A 50 1.35 1.89 -6.01
C THR A 50 1.43 1.78 -4.48
N VAL A 51 0.67 2.62 -3.77
CA VAL A 51 0.55 2.57 -2.31
C VAL A 51 -0.78 1.93 -1.92
N VAL A 52 -0.73 0.79 -1.21
CA VAL A 52 -1.90 0.17 -0.60
C VAL A 52 -2.06 0.72 0.82
N HIS A 53 -3.23 1.26 1.16
CA HIS A 53 -3.46 1.87 2.46
C HIS A 53 -4.91 1.77 2.92
N ASP A 54 -5.14 1.84 4.23
CA ASP A 54 -6.48 1.92 4.81
C ASP A 54 -7.14 3.26 4.48
N ASP A 55 -8.47 3.25 4.35
CA ASP A 55 -9.25 4.44 4.09
C ASP A 55 -10.53 4.47 4.90
N VAL A 56 -10.60 5.45 5.79
CA VAL A 56 -11.72 5.63 6.72
C VAL A 56 -12.97 6.22 6.06
N GLU A 57 -12.84 6.88 4.90
CA GLU A 57 -13.98 7.41 4.14
C GLU A 57 -14.64 6.35 3.27
N THR A 58 -13.96 5.22 3.06
CA THR A 58 -14.45 4.09 2.29
C THR A 58 -15.00 3.03 3.25
N ALA A 59 -16.23 2.58 3.03
CA ALA A 59 -16.85 1.55 3.87
C ALA A 59 -16.04 0.24 3.89
N LEU A 60 -16.13 -0.51 5.00
CA LEU A 60 -15.43 -1.78 5.16
C LEU A 60 -15.64 -2.72 3.96
N GLY A 61 -14.55 -3.29 3.46
CA GLY A 61 -14.58 -4.22 2.33
C GLY A 61 -14.71 -3.56 0.95
N LYS A 62 -14.93 -2.24 0.87
CA LYS A 62 -14.89 -1.53 -0.41
C LYS A 62 -13.45 -1.19 -0.77
N ILE A 63 -13.09 -1.46 -2.02
CA ILE A 63 -11.74 -1.21 -2.53
C ILE A 63 -11.83 -0.26 -3.71
N ALA A 64 -10.91 0.71 -3.76
CA ALA A 64 -10.86 1.69 -4.83
C ALA A 64 -9.42 1.95 -5.27
N VAL A 65 -9.19 1.86 -6.58
CA VAL A 65 -7.93 2.29 -7.21
C VAL A 65 -8.07 3.75 -7.60
N ARG A 66 -7.07 4.57 -7.25
CA ARG A 66 -7.03 6.00 -7.58
C ARG A 66 -5.63 6.40 -8.02
N LEU A 67 -5.55 7.30 -9.00
CA LEU A 67 -4.32 8.04 -9.32
C LEU A 67 -4.46 9.45 -8.74
N GLY A 68 -3.43 9.97 -8.09
CA GLY A 68 -3.48 11.33 -7.55
C GLY A 68 -4.38 11.51 -6.33
N GLY A 69 -4.55 12.77 -5.91
CA GLY A 69 -5.47 13.22 -4.88
C GLY A 69 -4.81 13.57 -3.54
N GLY A 70 -5.58 14.19 -2.63
CA GLY A 70 -5.06 14.58 -1.31
C GLY A 70 -4.87 13.42 -0.33
N ALA A 71 -4.13 13.66 0.77
CA ALA A 71 -3.89 12.67 1.83
C ALA A 71 -5.14 12.31 2.65
N ARG A 72 -6.17 13.17 2.66
CA ARG A 72 -7.42 12.98 3.44
C ARG A 72 -7.16 12.57 4.90
N GLY A 73 -6.16 13.18 5.54
CA GLY A 73 -5.79 12.90 6.93
C GLY A 73 -4.78 11.76 7.12
N HIS A 74 -4.54 10.91 6.11
CA HIS A 74 -3.66 9.76 6.22
C HIS A 74 -2.16 10.16 6.25
N ASN A 75 -1.50 9.88 7.38
CA ASN A 75 -0.10 10.30 7.63
C ASN A 75 0.91 9.67 6.67
N GLY A 76 0.75 8.39 6.33
CA GLY A 76 1.58 7.69 5.33
C GLY A 76 1.54 8.36 3.95
N ILE A 77 0.34 8.55 3.38
CA ILE A 77 0.14 9.26 2.11
C ILE A 77 0.68 10.70 2.15
N ARG A 78 0.45 11.46 3.23
CA ARG A 78 1.03 12.80 3.38
C ARG A 78 2.56 12.75 3.34
N SER A 79 3.16 11.81 4.07
CA SER A 79 4.62 11.59 4.07
C SER A 79 5.14 11.27 2.67
N THR A 80 4.48 10.36 1.95
CA THR A 80 4.85 9.98 0.58
C THR A 80 4.80 11.17 -0.36
N MET A 81 3.69 11.92 -0.41
CA MET A 81 3.59 13.11 -1.27
C MET A 81 4.68 14.13 -0.97
N ASN A 82 4.97 14.38 0.30
CA ASN A 82 6.02 15.32 0.71
C ASN A 82 7.41 14.86 0.27
N CYS A 83 7.72 13.56 0.36
CA CYS A 83 9.02 13.03 -0.05
C CYS A 83 9.18 12.93 -1.56
N LEU A 84 8.10 12.66 -2.30
CA LEU A 84 8.12 12.54 -3.76
C LEU A 84 7.98 13.90 -4.47
N GLY A 85 7.47 14.93 -3.78
CA GLY A 85 7.18 16.23 -4.38
C GLY A 85 5.99 16.20 -5.35
N THR A 86 5.20 15.13 -5.34
CA THR A 86 4.06 14.92 -6.23
C THR A 86 3.03 14.01 -5.59
N ASP A 87 1.78 14.12 -6.02
CA ASP A 87 0.70 13.20 -5.68
C ASP A 87 0.42 12.16 -6.77
N GLN A 88 1.14 12.24 -7.90
CA GLN A 88 0.98 11.44 -9.12
C GLN A 88 1.57 10.02 -8.97
N PHE A 89 1.04 9.28 -7.99
CA PHE A 89 1.27 7.86 -7.78
C PHE A 89 -0.08 7.16 -7.54
N ARG A 90 -0.14 5.87 -7.84
CA ARG A 90 -1.36 5.07 -7.70
C ARG A 90 -1.59 4.70 -6.23
N ARG A 91 -2.86 4.62 -5.85
CA ARG A 91 -3.31 4.24 -4.51
C ARG A 91 -4.37 3.16 -4.61
N VAL A 92 -4.21 2.13 -3.82
CA VAL A 92 -5.25 1.13 -3.56
C VAL A 92 -5.78 1.41 -2.17
N ARG A 93 -6.99 1.94 -2.12
CA ARG A 93 -7.67 2.30 -0.89
C ARG A 93 -8.45 1.09 -0.40
N VAL A 94 -8.12 0.59 0.78
CA VAL A 94 -8.83 -0.50 1.45
C VAL A 94 -9.77 0.13 2.48
N GLY A 95 -11.07 0.05 2.24
CA GLY A 95 -12.05 0.64 3.14
C GLY A 95 -12.04 -0.03 4.51
N VAL A 96 -11.92 0.80 5.54
CA VAL A 96 -12.04 0.40 6.95
C VAL A 96 -13.22 1.09 7.63
N GLY A 97 -13.85 2.06 6.95
CA GLY A 97 -14.97 2.83 7.46
C GLY A 97 -14.58 3.82 8.56
N ARG A 98 -15.60 4.46 9.13
CA ARG A 98 -15.47 5.30 10.32
C ARG A 98 -16.00 4.56 11.54
N PRO A 99 -15.51 4.88 12.75
CA PRO A 99 -16.13 4.40 13.97
C PRO A 99 -17.62 4.75 13.98
N SER A 100 -18.45 3.81 14.42
CA SER A 100 -19.90 3.98 14.55
C SER A 100 -20.26 5.07 15.56
N ASP A 101 -19.45 5.17 16.62
CA ASP A 101 -19.45 6.29 17.55
C ASP A 101 -18.67 7.48 16.95
N LYS A 102 -19.38 8.57 16.67
CA LYS A 102 -18.79 9.79 16.11
C LYS A 102 -17.90 10.56 17.09
N THR A 103 -17.95 10.22 18.38
CA THR A 103 -17.12 10.81 19.43
C THR A 103 -15.80 10.06 19.62
N ALA A 104 -15.68 8.86 19.04
CA ALA A 104 -14.45 8.07 19.10
C ALA A 104 -13.30 8.76 18.36
N ASP A 105 -12.11 8.68 18.93
CA ASP A 105 -10.90 9.19 18.29
C ASP A 105 -10.54 8.33 17.07
N LEU A 106 -10.28 9.00 15.95
CA LEU A 106 -10.00 8.34 14.69
C LEU A 106 -8.64 7.63 14.70
N ALA A 107 -7.66 8.16 15.44
CA ALA A 107 -6.35 7.54 15.56
C ALA A 107 -6.45 6.23 16.38
N ASP A 108 -7.22 6.24 17.47
CA ASP A 108 -7.48 5.02 18.25
C ASP A 108 -8.22 3.97 17.41
N PHE A 109 -9.20 4.39 16.59
CA PHE A 109 -9.93 3.49 15.69
C PHE A 109 -9.01 2.80 14.68
N VAL A 110 -8.14 3.52 13.97
CA VAL A 110 -7.25 2.91 12.95
C VAL A 110 -6.11 2.09 13.57
N LEU A 111 -5.85 2.25 14.87
CA LEU A 111 -4.89 1.43 15.62
C LEU A 111 -5.52 0.18 16.24
N ALA A 112 -6.86 0.10 16.28
CA ALA A 112 -7.58 -1.05 16.81
C ALA A 112 -7.43 -2.28 15.91
N LYS A 113 -7.57 -3.47 16.51
CA LYS A 113 -7.63 -4.71 15.75
C LYS A 113 -9.02 -4.90 15.17
N PHE A 114 -9.10 -5.42 13.95
CA PHE A 114 -10.35 -5.91 13.38
C PHE A 114 -10.93 -7.05 14.24
N SER A 115 -12.25 -7.04 14.38
CA SER A 115 -13.02 -8.19 14.85
C SER A 115 -12.93 -9.35 13.85
N ARG A 116 -13.35 -10.54 14.28
CA ARG A 116 -13.34 -11.72 13.42
C ARG A 116 -14.26 -11.56 12.21
N GLU A 117 -15.37 -10.88 12.39
CA GLU A 117 -16.37 -10.60 11.37
C GLU A 117 -15.82 -9.61 10.34
N GLU A 118 -15.16 -8.54 10.79
CA GLU A 118 -14.51 -7.58 9.91
C GLU A 118 -13.35 -8.21 9.12
N GLN A 119 -12.55 -9.04 9.78
CA GLN A 119 -11.47 -9.76 9.11
C GLN A 119 -12.00 -10.68 8.01
N LYS A 120 -13.12 -11.39 8.24
CA LYS A 120 -13.75 -12.21 7.19
C LYS A 120 -14.19 -11.39 5.99
N VAL A 121 -14.72 -10.19 6.20
CA VAL A 121 -15.10 -9.29 5.10
C VAL A 121 -13.85 -8.87 4.32
N LEU A 122 -12.77 -8.50 5.01
CA LEU A 122 -11.51 -8.11 4.38
C LEU A 122 -10.88 -9.26 3.59
N ASP A 123 -10.86 -10.47 4.15
CA ASP A 123 -10.32 -11.67 3.50
C ASP A 123 -11.08 -11.97 2.19
N GLN A 124 -12.41 -11.83 2.20
CA GLN A 124 -13.26 -12.06 1.02
C GLN A 124 -13.00 -11.06 -0.11
N VAL A 125 -12.63 -9.81 0.22
CA VAL A 125 -12.42 -8.77 -0.80
C VAL A 125 -10.97 -8.65 -1.23
N ALA A 126 -10.02 -9.13 -0.42
CA ALA A 126 -8.60 -9.02 -0.67
C ALA A 126 -8.17 -9.75 -1.96
N GLU A 127 -8.68 -10.95 -2.20
CA GLU A 127 -8.36 -11.73 -3.40
C GLU A 127 -8.77 -10.98 -4.67
N LYS A 128 -10.03 -10.55 -4.73
CA LYS A 128 -10.54 -9.74 -5.84
C LYS A 128 -9.76 -8.42 -6.00
N ALA A 129 -9.36 -7.79 -4.90
CA ALA A 129 -8.55 -6.57 -4.92
C ALA A 129 -7.21 -6.76 -5.63
N ILE A 130 -6.55 -7.87 -5.30
CA ILE A 130 -5.26 -8.24 -5.85
C ILE A 130 -5.43 -8.50 -7.33
N ASP A 131 -6.47 -9.24 -7.74
CA ASP A 131 -6.76 -9.52 -9.15
C ASP A 131 -7.04 -8.24 -9.93
N ASP A 132 -7.92 -7.37 -9.42
CA ASP A 132 -8.24 -6.08 -10.06
C ASP A 132 -6.99 -5.18 -10.17
N LEU A 133 -6.14 -5.17 -9.13
CA LEU A 133 -4.89 -4.41 -9.12
C LEU A 133 -3.90 -4.96 -10.15
N LEU A 134 -3.69 -6.27 -10.19
CA LEU A 134 -2.78 -6.92 -11.12
C LEU A 134 -3.25 -6.72 -12.57
N ALA A 135 -4.55 -6.86 -12.83
CA ALA A 135 -5.13 -6.57 -14.15
C ALA A 135 -4.93 -5.10 -14.56
N SER A 136 -5.03 -4.16 -13.61
CA SER A 136 -4.78 -2.74 -13.86
C SER A 136 -3.30 -2.41 -14.06
N LEU A 137 -2.39 -3.12 -13.40
CA LEU A 137 -0.93 -2.93 -13.52
C LEU A 137 -0.37 -3.59 -14.78
N PHE A 138 -0.94 -4.75 -15.15
CA PHE A 138 -0.46 -5.61 -16.22
C PHE A 138 -1.63 -5.99 -17.15
N PRO A 139 -2.15 -5.06 -17.98
CA PRO A 139 -3.29 -5.33 -18.86
C PRO A 139 -3.03 -6.46 -19.86
N SER A 140 -1.76 -6.67 -20.22
CA SER A 140 -1.29 -7.72 -21.12
C SER A 140 -1.05 -9.08 -20.42
N GLY A 141 -1.34 -9.17 -19.11
CA GLY A 141 -1.00 -10.30 -18.26
C GLY A 141 0.31 -10.11 -17.51
N PHE A 142 0.40 -10.71 -16.32
CA PHE A 142 1.59 -10.71 -15.48
C PHE A 142 2.29 -12.07 -15.55
N GLU A 143 3.21 -12.24 -16.51
CA GLU A 143 4.02 -13.46 -16.59
C GLU A 143 5.18 -13.39 -15.59
N ALA A 144 5.15 -14.23 -14.56
CA ALA A 144 6.33 -14.48 -13.73
C ALA A 144 7.29 -15.34 -14.54
N LYS A 145 8.50 -14.86 -14.83
CA LYS A 145 9.61 -15.78 -15.10
C LYS A 145 10.33 -16.03 -13.78
N GLU A 146 10.51 -17.31 -13.43
CA GLU A 146 11.33 -17.67 -12.29
C GLU A 146 12.78 -17.24 -12.57
N GLN A 147 13.31 -16.37 -11.70
CA GLN A 147 14.75 -16.17 -11.61
C GLN A 147 15.28 -16.95 -10.41
N THR A 148 16.10 -17.95 -10.71
CA THR A 148 17.04 -18.51 -9.75
C THR A 148 18.04 -17.41 -9.42
N LEU A 149 17.96 -16.84 -8.20
CA LEU A 149 18.99 -15.95 -7.68
C LEU A 149 20.28 -16.78 -7.57
N GLY A 150 21.21 -16.57 -8.49
CA GLY A 150 22.53 -17.19 -8.45
C GLY A 150 23.46 -16.45 -7.49
N GLY A 151 24.19 -17.24 -6.68
CA GLY A 151 25.51 -16.94 -6.13
C GLY A 151 25.60 -15.88 -5.04
#